data_AF-A0A931L9I0-F1
#
_entry.id   AF-A0A931L9I0-F1
#
_cell.length_a   1.000
_cell.length_b   1.000
_cell.length_c   1.000
_cell.angle_alpha   90.00
_cell.angle_beta   90.00
_cell.angle_gamma   90.00
#
_symmetry.space_group_name_H-M   'P 1'
#
loop_
_entity.id
_entity.type
_entity.pdbx_description
1 polymer ?
#
loop_
_entity_poly.entity_id
_entity_poly.type
_entity_poly.pdbx_seq_one_letter_code
_entity_poly.pdbx_strand_id
1 'polypeptide(L)'
;MRPFLSLPVLALAAACTADGNLSDSIFGPPRTEAQRTADAQRRGAVEIAVKSTWPEILDQIAAGGGPALDAAFDAAGVPAQDRPTRRVQLRGNYALYAENPGALVTTLLLYGG
;
A
#
# COMPACT_ATOMS: atom_id res chain seq x y z
N MET A 1 -40.21 -41.88 15.72
CA MET A 1 -39.07 -41.13 16.27
C MET A 1 -37.78 -41.77 15.79
N ARG A 2 -37.11 -41.13 14.83
CA ARG A 2 -35.69 -41.28 14.44
C ARG A 2 -35.33 -40.03 13.61
N PRO A 3 -34.07 -39.59 13.64
CA PRO A 3 -33.67 -38.18 13.71
C PRO A 3 -32.98 -37.73 12.41
N PHE A 4 -32.42 -36.52 12.43
CA PHE A 4 -31.49 -35.95 11.45
C PHE A 4 -32.13 -35.32 10.20
N LEU A 5 -32.22 -33.99 10.21
CA LEU A 5 -31.61 -33.23 9.13
C LEU A 5 -31.07 -31.90 9.66
N SER A 6 -29.80 -32.00 10.06
CA SER A 6 -28.84 -30.93 10.24
C SER A 6 -28.69 -30.12 8.95
N LEU A 7 -28.92 -28.81 9.01
CA LEU A 7 -28.29 -27.88 8.09
C LEU A 7 -27.99 -26.55 8.80
N PRO A 8 -26.77 -26.39 9.30
CA PRO A 8 -26.13 -25.09 9.13
C PRO A 8 -24.68 -25.33 8.70
N VAL A 9 -24.47 -25.53 7.40
CA VAL A 9 -23.13 -25.48 6.78
C VAL A 9 -23.20 -24.45 5.66
N LEU A 10 -23.29 -23.18 6.02
CA LEU A 10 -23.13 -22.08 5.05
C LEU A 10 -22.65 -20.79 5.74
N ALA A 11 -21.62 -20.90 6.59
CA ALA A 11 -21.08 -19.74 7.32
C ALA A 11 -19.54 -19.74 7.44
N LEU A 12 -18.81 -20.25 6.42
CA LEU A 12 -17.34 -20.32 6.47
C LEU A 12 -16.58 -19.57 5.35
N ALA A 13 -17.23 -18.72 4.55
CA ALA A 13 -16.57 -18.11 3.38
C ALA A 13 -16.12 -16.64 3.55
N ALA A 14 -16.16 -16.04 4.74
CA ALA A 14 -15.90 -14.59 4.92
C ALA A 14 -14.62 -14.23 5.70
N ALA A 15 -13.72 -15.19 6.00
CA ALA A 15 -12.59 -14.95 6.91
C ALA A 15 -11.21 -14.74 6.26
N CYS A 16 -11.09 -14.73 4.92
CA CYS A 16 -9.79 -14.81 4.25
C CYS A 16 -9.28 -13.50 3.60
N THR A 17 -9.76 -12.33 4.00
CA THR A 17 -9.18 -11.04 3.59
C THR A 17 -8.61 -10.28 4.78
N ALA A 18 -7.64 -10.88 5.47
CA ALA A 18 -6.81 -10.16 6.42
C ALA A 18 -5.69 -9.41 5.67
N ASP A 19 -6.07 -8.40 4.88
CA ASP A 19 -5.16 -7.41 4.29
C ASP A 19 -4.92 -6.24 5.28
N GLY A 20 -4.84 -6.58 6.58
CA GLY A 20 -4.65 -5.64 7.66
C GLY A 20 -3.21 -5.67 8.15
N ASN A 21 -2.56 -4.51 8.25
CA ASN A 21 -1.29 -4.44 8.95
C ASN A 21 -1.50 -4.85 10.42
N LEU A 22 -0.70 -5.78 10.94
CA LEU A 22 -0.81 -6.28 12.32
C LEU A 22 -0.83 -5.16 13.36
N SER A 23 -0.16 -4.05 13.07
CA SER A 23 -0.13 -2.84 13.90
C SER A 23 -1.50 -2.16 14.06
N ASP A 24 -2.36 -2.21 13.04
CA ASP A 24 -3.70 -1.60 13.09
C ASP A 24 -4.65 -2.35 14.00
N SER A 25 -4.57 -3.68 14.02
CA SER A 25 -5.51 -4.51 14.79
C SER A 25 -5.25 -4.48 16.30
N ILE A 26 -4.06 -4.04 16.75
CA ILE A 26 -3.69 -4.02 18.18
C ILE A 26 -3.72 -2.60 18.76
N PHE A 27 -3.28 -1.59 18.00
CA PHE A 27 -3.10 -0.23 18.52
C PHE A 27 -3.88 0.85 17.74
N GLY A 28 -4.55 0.50 16.64
CA GLY A 28 -5.29 1.44 15.80
C GLY A 28 -6.77 1.55 16.17
N PRO A 29 -7.43 2.68 15.81
CA PRO A 29 -8.87 2.77 15.89
C PRO A 29 -9.55 1.76 14.94
N PRO A 30 -10.74 1.23 15.29
CA PRO A 30 -11.43 0.29 14.42
C PRO A 30 -11.78 0.95 13.09
N ARG A 31 -11.24 0.40 11.98
CA ARG A 31 -11.61 0.82 10.63
C ARG A 31 -12.89 0.13 10.18
N THR A 32 -13.73 0.86 9.46
CA THR A 32 -14.87 0.31 8.73
C THR A 32 -14.41 -0.59 7.57
N GLU A 33 -15.28 -1.47 7.09
CA GLU A 33 -14.98 -2.30 5.92
C GLU A 33 -14.68 -1.46 4.66
N ALA A 34 -15.39 -0.35 4.50
CA ALA A 34 -15.15 0.59 3.42
C ALA A 34 -13.74 1.19 3.46
N GLN A 35 -13.25 1.55 4.65
CA GLN A 35 -11.88 2.04 4.83
C GLN A 35 -10.85 0.95 4.49
N ARG A 36 -11.04 -0.28 4.99
CA ARG A 36 -10.15 -1.41 4.69
C ARG A 36 -10.04 -1.68 3.19
N THR A 37 -11.18 -1.66 2.49
CA THR A 37 -11.21 -1.87 1.03
C THR A 37 -10.48 -0.74 0.31
N ALA A 38 -10.69 0.51 0.71
CA ALA A 38 -10.00 1.66 0.12
C ALA A 38 -8.48 1.59 0.35
N ASP A 39 -8.04 1.18 1.54
CA ASP A 39 -6.61 1.03 1.86
C ASP A 39 -5.95 -0.11 1.07
N ALA A 40 -6.64 -1.25 0.92
CA ALA A 40 -6.17 -2.37 0.11
C ALA A 40 -6.07 -1.98 -1.38
N GLN A 41 -7.06 -1.24 -1.90
CA GLN A 41 -7.03 -0.70 -3.27
C GLN A 41 -5.87 0.27 -3.47
N ARG A 42 -5.64 1.19 -2.54
CA ARG A 42 -4.50 2.11 -2.58
C ARG A 42 -3.17 1.36 -2.58
N ARG A 43 -3.01 0.38 -1.68
CA ARG A 43 -1.81 -0.47 -1.62
C ARG A 43 -1.55 -1.17 -2.95
N GLY A 44 -2.57 -1.80 -3.53
CA GLY A 44 -2.45 -2.45 -4.84
C GLY A 44 -2.05 -1.49 -5.96
N ALA A 45 -2.66 -0.30 -6.00
CA ALA A 45 -2.34 0.73 -6.99
C ALA A 45 -0.87 1.21 -6.87
N VAL A 46 -0.39 1.47 -5.65
CA VAL A 46 1.01 1.85 -5.40
C VAL A 46 1.96 0.74 -5.81
N GLU A 47 1.64 -0.50 -5.45
CA GLU A 47 2.49 -1.64 -5.78
C GLU A 47 2.64 -1.83 -7.29
N ILE A 48 1.55 -1.69 -8.04
CA ILE A 48 1.58 -1.73 -9.51
C ILE A 48 2.40 -0.57 -10.06
N ALA A 49 2.13 0.67 -9.62
CA ALA A 49 2.85 1.85 -10.10
C ALA A 49 4.37 1.73 -9.88
N VAL A 50 4.78 1.30 -8.68
CA VAL A 50 6.19 1.15 -8.33
C VAL A 50 6.83 0.00 -9.09
N LYS A 51 6.27 -1.21 -9.01
CA LYS A 51 6.95 -2.41 -9.55
C LYS A 51 6.98 -2.44 -11.07
N SER A 52 5.99 -1.85 -11.75
CA SER A 52 5.95 -1.81 -13.22
C SER A 52 6.97 -0.85 -13.83
N THR A 53 7.40 0.18 -13.10
CA THR A 53 8.31 1.23 -13.59
C THR A 53 9.55 1.42 -12.71
N TRP A 54 9.88 0.41 -11.91
CA TRP A 54 10.89 0.54 -10.84
C TRP A 54 12.25 1.09 -11.29
N PRO A 55 12.86 0.63 -12.40
CA PRO A 55 14.13 1.20 -12.86
C PRO A 55 14.03 2.71 -13.17
N GLU A 56 12.94 3.13 -13.81
CA GLU A 56 12.71 4.53 -14.16
C GLU A 56 12.48 5.39 -12.90
N ILE A 57 11.77 4.85 -11.91
CA ILE A 57 11.58 5.53 -10.62
C ILE A 57 12.92 5.74 -9.92
N LEU A 58 13.84 4.77 -9.95
CA LEU A 58 15.17 4.92 -9.36
C LEU A 58 15.94 6.06 -10.03
N ASP A 59 15.98 6.08 -11.36
CA ASP A 59 16.63 7.17 -12.11
C ASP A 59 16.04 8.54 -11.74
N GLN A 60 14.71 8.62 -11.59
CA GLN A 60 14.00 9.84 -11.22
C GLN A 60 14.21 10.24 -9.75
N ILE A 61 14.36 9.29 -8.83
CA ILE A 61 14.77 9.58 -7.44
C ILE A 61 16.16 10.23 -7.43
N ALA A 62 17.10 9.69 -8.21
CA ALA A 62 18.44 10.26 -8.33
C ALA A 62 18.41 11.67 -8.96
N ALA A 63 17.62 11.86 -10.02
CA ALA A 63 17.42 13.14 -10.69
C ALA A 63 16.62 14.17 -9.88
N GLY A 64 15.92 13.73 -8.82
CA GLY A 64 15.12 14.60 -7.95
C GLY A 64 13.68 14.83 -8.42
N GLY A 65 13.16 14.02 -9.35
CA GLY A 65 11.79 14.05 -9.84
C GLY A 65 11.62 13.44 -11.23
N GLY A 66 10.37 13.20 -11.62
CA GLY A 66 9.99 12.74 -12.95
C GLY A 66 8.59 12.12 -12.96
N PRO A 67 8.06 11.83 -14.17
CA PRO A 67 6.68 11.40 -14.35
C PRO A 67 6.35 10.05 -13.70
N ALA A 68 7.26 9.08 -13.69
CA ALA A 68 7.03 7.77 -13.06
C ALA A 68 6.98 7.90 -11.53
N LEU A 69 7.87 8.70 -10.95
CA LEU A 69 7.87 8.99 -9.53
C LEU A 69 6.64 9.80 -9.11
N ASP A 70 6.22 10.77 -9.93
CA ASP A 70 5.01 11.55 -9.68
C ASP A 70 3.74 10.68 -9.80
N ALA A 71 3.68 9.74 -10.75
CA ALA A 71 2.61 8.76 -10.84
C ALA A 71 2.57 7.81 -9.62
N ALA A 72 3.73 7.42 -9.08
CA ALA A 72 3.79 6.63 -7.86
C ALA A 72 3.32 7.43 -6.63
N PHE A 73 3.63 8.74 -6.58
CA PHE A 73 3.06 9.64 -5.57
C PHE A 73 1.54 9.81 -5.70
N ASP A 74 1.03 9.91 -6.93
CA ASP A 74 -0.41 9.98 -7.21
C ASP A 74 -1.14 8.73 -6.74
N ALA A 75 -0.61 7.54 -7.08
CA ALA A 75 -1.17 6.26 -6.65
C ALA A 75 -1.19 6.12 -5.12
N ALA A 76 -0.19 6.69 -4.45
CA ALA A 76 -0.10 6.71 -3.00
C ALA A 76 -0.96 7.80 -2.34
N GLY A 77 -1.52 8.75 -3.10
CA GLY A 77 -2.28 9.86 -2.55
C GLY A 77 -1.41 10.91 -1.85
N VAL A 78 -0.12 11.01 -2.19
CA VAL A 78 0.79 12.00 -1.59
C VAL A 78 0.43 13.41 -2.07
N PRO A 79 0.11 14.35 -1.15
CA PRO A 79 -0.24 15.71 -1.52
C PRO A 79 0.88 16.42 -2.29
N ALA A 80 0.53 17.19 -3.33
CA ALA A 80 1.51 17.84 -4.20
C ALA A 80 2.47 18.77 -3.43
N GLN A 81 1.97 19.46 -2.39
CA GLN A 81 2.80 20.34 -1.55
C GLN A 81 3.89 19.60 -0.76
N ASP A 82 3.71 18.31 -0.49
CA ASP A 82 4.66 17.52 0.31
C ASP A 82 5.75 16.87 -0.55
N ARG A 83 5.48 16.68 -1.85
CA ARG A 83 6.36 15.96 -2.78
C ARG A 83 7.80 16.49 -2.83
N PRO A 84 8.07 17.82 -2.84
CA PRO A 84 9.45 18.32 -2.84
C PRO A 84 10.26 17.78 -1.66
N THR A 85 9.68 17.79 -0.47
CA THR A 85 10.30 17.24 0.75
C THR A 85 10.46 15.73 0.66
N ARG A 86 9.45 15.01 0.15
CA ARG A 86 9.51 13.55 -0.02
C ARG A 86 10.61 13.12 -1.00
N ARG A 87 10.82 13.86 -2.09
CA ARG A 87 11.90 13.57 -3.07
C ARG A 87 13.28 13.70 -2.43
N VAL A 88 13.49 14.67 -1.56
CA VAL A 88 14.74 14.79 -0.77
C VAL A 88 14.93 13.58 0.14
N GLN A 89 13.88 13.17 0.86
CA GLN A 89 13.91 11.99 1.74
C GLN A 89 14.20 10.70 0.96
N LEU A 90 13.56 10.52 -0.20
CA LEU A 90 13.78 9.34 -1.04
C LEU A 90 15.23 9.27 -1.54
N ARG A 91 15.79 10.38 -2.00
CA ARG A 91 17.19 10.42 -2.45
C ARG A 91 18.18 10.14 -1.32
N GLY A 92 17.89 10.61 -0.10
CA GLY A 92 18.70 10.30 1.07
C GLY A 92 18.75 8.80 1.43
N ASN A 93 17.71 8.05 1.07
CA ASN A 93 17.60 6.61 1.31
C ASN A 93 17.68 5.79 0.00
N TYR A 94 18.30 6.33 -1.06
CA TYR A 94 18.31 5.71 -2.40
C TYR A 94 18.72 4.23 -2.39
N ALA A 95 19.80 3.89 -1.68
CA ALA A 95 20.34 2.53 -1.62
C ALA A 95 19.29 1.51 -1.13
N LEU A 96 18.46 1.88 -0.16
CA LEU A 96 17.38 1.03 0.35
C LEU A 96 16.37 0.68 -0.76
N TYR A 97 16.00 1.66 -1.58
CA TYR A 97 14.99 1.48 -2.63
C TYR A 97 15.54 0.79 -3.87
N ALA A 98 16.84 0.95 -4.14
CA ALA A 98 17.54 0.27 -5.22
C ALA A 98 17.67 -1.23 -4.98
N GLU A 99 17.67 -1.67 -3.72
CA GLU A 99 17.74 -3.09 -3.35
C GLU A 99 16.35 -3.69 -3.10
N ASN A 100 15.35 -2.87 -2.75
CA ASN A 100 14.06 -3.35 -2.31
C ASN A 100 12.89 -2.47 -2.80
N PRO A 101 12.19 -2.86 -3.89
CA PRO A 101 11.01 -2.12 -4.35
C PRO A 101 9.85 -2.15 -3.34
N GLY A 102 9.78 -3.17 -2.48
CA GLY A 102 8.77 -3.26 -1.41
C GLY A 102 8.97 -2.20 -0.30
N ALA A 103 10.22 -1.83 -0.02
CA ALA A 103 10.53 -0.72 0.90
C ALA A 103 10.05 0.61 0.32
N LEU A 104 10.17 0.80 -1.00
CA LEU A 104 9.65 1.98 -1.69
C LEU A 104 8.12 2.03 -1.64
N VAL A 105 7.43 0.92 -1.95
CA VAL A 105 5.96 0.82 -1.81
C VAL A 105 5.51 1.21 -0.40
N THR A 106 6.14 0.64 0.62
CA THR A 106 5.81 0.92 2.03
C THR A 106 6.03 2.39 2.39
N THR A 107 7.14 2.98 1.91
CA THR A 107 7.45 4.40 2.14
C THR A 107 6.41 5.31 1.48
N LEU A 108 6.01 5.02 0.25
CA LEU A 108 5.01 5.83 -0.46
C LEU A 108 3.65 5.76 0.22
N LEU A 109 3.22 4.57 0.66
CA LEU A 109 1.99 4.42 1.44
C LEU A 109 2.02 5.22 2.74
N LEU A 110 3.18 5.26 3.43
CA LEU A 110 3.36 6.08 4.62
C LEU A 110 3.26 7.59 4.34
N TYR A 111 3.73 8.04 3.17
CA TYR A 111 3.59 9.44 2.77
C TYR A 111 2.16 9.83 2.38
N GLY A 112 1.36 8.85 1.93
CA GLY A 112 -0.02 9.05 1.49
C GLY A 112 -1.04 9.24 2.60
N GLY A 113 -0.80 8.64 3.77
CA GLY A 113 -1.75 8.64 4.90
C GLY A 113 -2.83 7.58 4.76
#